data_AF-A0A7J4V6D9-F1
#
_entry.id   AF-A0A7J4V6D9-F1
#
_cell.length_a   1.000
_cell.length_b   1.000
_cell.length_c   1.000
_cell.angle_alpha   90.00
_cell.angle_beta   90.00
_cell.angle_gamma   90.00
#
_symmetry.space_group_name_H-M   'P 1'
#
loop_
_entity.id
_entity.type
_entity.pdbx_description
1 polymer ?
#
loop_
_entity_poly.entity_id
_entity_poly.type
_entity_poly.pdbx_seq_one_letter_code
_entity_poly.pdbx_strand_id
1 'polypeptide(L)' 'MDREFGQGGRGGGRGGGFGGPREMHDATCADCGQQTQVPFKPAAGRPVYCRDCYRKRRDSPQ' A
#
# COMPACT_ATOMS: atom_id res chain seq x y z
N MET A 1 -32.86 -17.83 -43.34
CA MET A 1 -31.96 -16.89 -44.03
C MET A 1 -31.60 -15.72 -43.10
N ASP A 2 -31.23 -15.94 -41.82
CA ASP A 2 -29.87 -16.22 -41.28
C ASP A 2 -28.75 -15.28 -41.77
N ARG A 3 -28.34 -14.31 -40.92
CA ARG A 3 -27.00 -13.68 -40.89
C ARG A 3 -26.67 -13.17 -39.48
N GLU A 4 -26.30 -14.12 -38.61
CA GLU A 4 -25.47 -13.90 -37.44
C GLU A 4 -24.09 -13.38 -37.87
N PHE A 5 -23.71 -12.15 -37.48
CA PHE A 5 -22.30 -11.74 -37.45
C PHE A 5 -22.01 -10.84 -36.25
N GLY A 6 -21.42 -11.45 -35.21
CA GLY A 6 -20.21 -10.89 -34.60
C GLY A 6 -20.39 -9.86 -33.49
N GLN A 7 -20.65 -10.35 -32.28
CA GLN A 7 -20.20 -9.71 -31.04
C GLN A 7 -18.72 -9.30 -31.14
N GLY A 8 -18.41 -8.03 -30.84
CA GLY A 8 -17.04 -7.50 -30.95
C GLY A 8 -16.77 -6.33 -30.00
N GLY A 9 -16.62 -6.64 -28.71
CA GLY A 9 -15.63 -5.96 -27.85
C GLY A 9 -15.97 -4.60 -27.25
N ARG A 10 -16.93 -4.53 -26.31
CA ARG A 10 -16.96 -3.45 -25.31
C ARG A 10 -16.05 -3.82 -24.13
N GLY A 11 -14.74 -3.67 -24.33
CA GLY A 11 -13.73 -3.90 -23.29
C GLY A 11 -13.05 -2.59 -22.91
N GLY A 12 -13.65 -1.84 -21.98
CA GLY A 12 -13.08 -0.61 -21.44
C GLY A 12 -11.69 -0.84 -20.85
N GLY A 13 -10.78 0.09 -21.15
CA GLY A 13 -9.37 0.06 -20.77
C GLY A 13 -9.17 -0.29 -19.29
N ARG A 14 -8.53 -1.43 -19.04
CA ARG A 14 -7.98 -1.75 -17.73
C ARG A 14 -6.61 -1.11 -17.67
N GLY A 15 -6.59 0.11 -17.15
CA GLY A 15 -5.37 0.84 -16.85
C GLY A 15 -4.37 -0.06 -16.13
N GLY A 16 -3.19 -0.21 -16.73
CA GLY A 16 -2.06 -0.89 -16.14
C GLY A 16 -1.71 -0.18 -14.83
N GLY A 17 -2.08 -0.82 -13.72
CA GLY A 17 -1.67 -0.38 -12.40
C GLY A 17 -0.17 -0.63 -12.25
N PHE A 18 0.64 0.39 -12.53
CA PHE A 18 2.06 0.45 -12.21
C PHE A 18 2.29 0.56 -10.69
N GLY A 19 1.72 -0.36 -9.92
CA GLY A 19 2.06 -0.57 -8.52
C GLY A 19 3.09 -1.68 -8.45
N GLY A 20 4.35 -1.38 -8.77
CA GLY A 20 5.45 -2.32 -8.51
C GLY A 20 5.42 -2.79 -7.05
N PRO A 21 5.98 -3.98 -6.75
CA PRO A 21 6.00 -4.49 -5.38
C PRO A 21 6.70 -3.46 -4.48
N ARG A 22 5.92 -2.83 -3.60
CA ARG A 22 6.43 -1.91 -2.58
C ARG A 22 7.35 -2.71 -1.68
N GLU A 23 8.64 -2.37 -1.69
CA GLU A 23 9.63 -2.97 -0.81
C GLU A 23 9.25 -2.66 0.63
N MET A 24 8.97 -3.73 1.38
CA MET A 24 8.68 -3.67 2.80
C MET A 24 10.00 -3.88 3.54
N HIS A 25 10.29 -3.00 4.49
CA HIS A 25 11.48 -3.08 5.33
C HIS A 25 11.07 -3.46 6.76
N ASP A 26 11.77 -4.43 7.33
CA ASP A 26 11.65 -4.77 8.74
C ASP A 26 12.17 -3.65 9.62
N ALA A 27 11.39 -3.29 10.63
CA ALA A 27 11.69 -2.22 11.56
C ALA A 27 11.12 -2.53 12.94
N THR A 28 11.74 -1.94 13.96
CA THR A 28 11.26 -2.03 15.35
C THR A 28 10.49 -0.77 15.71
N CYS A 29 9.28 -0.93 16.25
CA CYS A 29 8.50 0.20 16.72
C CYS A 29 9.20 0.90 17.89
N ALA A 30 9.47 2.20 17.78
CA ALA A 30 10.12 3.00 18.82
C ALA A 30 9.21 3.26 20.05
N ASP A 31 7.92 2.96 19.95
CA ASP A 31 6.92 3.21 21.00
C ASP A 31 6.63 1.95 21.83
N CYS A 32 6.42 0.81 21.17
CA CYS A 32 6.08 -0.46 21.83
C CYS A 32 7.10 -1.58 21.62
N GLY A 33 8.15 -1.38 20.83
CA GLY A 33 9.22 -2.37 20.62
C GLY A 33 8.86 -3.56 19.71
N GLN A 34 7.65 -3.61 19.13
CA GLN A 34 7.26 -4.72 18.26
C GLN A 34 7.97 -4.67 16.90
N GLN A 35 8.23 -5.84 16.31
CA GLN A 35 8.67 -5.96 14.91
C GLN A 35 7.52 -5.63 13.96
N THR A 36 7.77 -4.76 12.98
CA THR A 36 6.79 -4.31 12.01
C THR A 36 7.43 -4.12 10.64
N GLN A 37 6.63 -4.24 9.59
CA GLN A 37 7.09 -4.01 8.22
C GLN A 37 6.57 -2.67 7.73
N VAL A 38 7.48 -1.82 7.28
CA VAL A 38 7.17 -0.47 6.80
C VAL A 38 7.60 -0.27 5.35
N PRO A 39 6.84 0.49 4.55
CA PRO A 39 7.16 0.74 3.13
C PRO A 39 8.26 1.82 2.96
N PHE A 40 8.97 2.16 4.03
CA PHE A 40 10.01 3.18 4.03
C PHE A 40 11.25 2.65 4.74
N LYS A 41 12.44 3.04 4.28
CA LYS A 41 13.69 2.61 4.89
C LYS A 41 13.82 3.20 6.31
N PRO A 42 14.01 2.37 7.36
CA PRO A 42 14.31 2.85 8.70
C PRO A 42 15.60 3.67 8.66
N ALA A 43 15.56 4.92 9.13
CA ALA A 43 16.72 5.81 9.16
C ALA A 43 17.18 6.02 10.60
N ALA A 44 18.49 5.97 10.83
CA ALA A 44 19.09 6.33 12.13
C ALA A 44 18.83 7.83 12.40
N GLY A 45 17.85 8.12 13.25
CA GLY A 45 17.40 9.49 13.56
C GLY A 45 15.90 9.72 13.34
N ARG A 46 15.17 8.79 12.70
CA ARG A 46 13.72 8.91 12.53
C ARG A 46 13.01 7.69 13.16
N PRO A 47 12.19 7.89 14.21
CA PRO A 47 11.56 6.77 14.92
C PRO A 47 10.53 6.09 14.01
N VAL A 48 10.59 4.76 13.95
CA VAL A 48 9.61 3.95 13.23
C VAL A 48 8.47 3.61 14.18
N TYR A 49 7.23 3.72 13.70
CA TYR A 49 6.05 3.37 14.47
C TYR A 49 5.24 2.31 13.73
N CYS A 50 4.74 1.32 14.46
CA CYS A 50 3.76 0.38 13.92
C CYS A 50 2.45 1.12 13.61
N ARG A 51 1.57 0.46 12.81
CA ARG A 51 0.29 1.03 12.38
C ARG A 51 -0.54 1.54 13.56
N ASP A 52 -0.57 0.79 14.67
CA ASP A 52 -1.33 1.16 15.87
C ASP A 52 -0.77 2.38 16.58
N CYS A 53 0.54 2.42 16.86
CA CYS A 53 1.19 3.57 17.49
C CYS A 53 1.14 4.82 16.61
N TYR A 54 1.29 4.66 15.28
CA TYR A 54 1.14 5.75 14.33
C TYR A 54 -0.28 6.32 14.33
N ARG A 55 -1.32 5.46 14.32
CA ARG A 55 -2.72 5.89 14.41
C ARG A 55 -3.00 6.64 15.72
N LYS A 56 -2.56 6.10 16.86
CA LYS A 56 -2.71 6.76 18.17
C LYS A 56 -2.10 8.17 18.21
N ARG A 57 -0.95 8.38 17.56
CA ARG A 57 -0.28 9.69 17.47
C ARG A 57 -0.94 10.64 16.47
N ARG A 58 -1.47 10.11 15.35
CA ARG A 58 -2.13 10.92 14.30
C ARG A 58 -3.56 11.34 14.67
N ASP A 59 -4.23 10.61 15.55
CA ASP A 59 -5.60 10.89 16.01
C ASP A 59 -5.70 12.04 17.02
N SER A 60 -4.57 12.65 17.40
CA SER A 60 -4.61 13.96 18.04
C SER A 60 -5.05 15.00 17.00
N PRO A 61 -6.23 15.64 17.12
CA PRO A 61 -6.61 16.73 16.22
C PRO A 61 -5.56 17.85 16.38
N GLN A 62 -4.79 18.08 15.33
CA GLN A 62 -4.01 19.30 15.12
C GLN A 62 -4.81 20.22 14.22
#